data_AF-A0AAW3BTZ6-F1
#
_entry.id   AF-A0AAW3BTZ6-F1
#
_cell.length_a   1.000
_cell.length_b   1.000
_cell.length_c   1.000
_cell.angle_alpha   90.00
_cell.angle_beta   90.00
_cell.angle_gamma   90.00
#
_symmetry.space_group_name_H-M   'P 1'
#
loop_
_entity.id
_entity.type
_entity.pdbx_description
1 polymer ?
#
loop_
_entity_poly.entity_id
_entity_poly.type
_entity_poly.pdbx_seq_one_letter_code
_entity_poly.pdbx_strand_id
1 'polypeptide(L)'
;MMRRFTSRISAFTAMPAVEQIRQFHFPLTSPPIDIEYLDSDPLEFAVRTEARNWGFDDLQYMRELAFVRINNNPSIGDFRTMTPEERRDLFWGSDRQDFFRHITYKLTGNPEHLYHRGW
;
A
#
# COMPACT_ATOMS: atom_id res chain seq x y z
N MET A 1 -7.01 46.98 51.33
CA MET A 1 -7.43 46.29 50.08
C MET A 1 -7.38 44.79 50.34
N MET A 2 -8.51 44.07 50.43
CA MET A 2 -9.09 43.20 49.35
C MET A 2 -8.05 42.24 48.75
N ARG A 3 -8.20 40.91 48.66
CA ARG A 3 -9.37 40.00 48.64
C ARG A 3 -8.89 38.52 48.64
N ARG A 4 -9.68 37.65 49.30
CA ARG A 4 -10.25 36.35 48.83
C ARG A 4 -9.38 35.06 48.69
N PHE A 5 -9.67 34.13 49.59
CA PHE A 5 -10.13 32.73 49.40
C PHE A 5 -9.85 31.96 48.09
N THR A 6 -9.17 30.81 48.27
CA THR A 6 -9.38 29.44 47.73
C THR A 6 -9.82 29.24 46.27
N SER A 7 -9.10 28.39 45.53
CA SER A 7 -9.59 27.07 45.09
C SER A 7 -8.49 26.25 44.38
N ARG A 8 -8.48 24.94 44.62
CA ARG A 8 -7.72 23.94 43.86
C ARG A 8 -8.35 23.80 42.48
N ILE A 9 -7.54 23.76 41.43
CA ILE A 9 -7.92 23.13 40.16
C ILE A 9 -6.72 22.30 39.67
N SER A 10 -6.83 20.99 39.83
CA SER A 10 -6.11 20.03 39.01
C SER A 10 -6.59 20.20 37.56
N ALA A 11 -5.68 20.46 36.64
CA ALA A 11 -5.92 20.26 35.22
C ALA A 11 -4.90 19.26 34.71
N PHE A 12 -5.17 17.98 34.98
CA PHE A 12 -4.72 16.91 34.10
C PHE A 12 -5.39 17.15 32.75
N THR A 13 -4.73 17.88 31.86
CA THR A 13 -5.03 17.77 30.43
C THR A 13 -4.34 16.50 29.93
N ALA A 14 -4.86 15.35 30.36
CA ALA A 14 -4.81 14.16 29.55
C ALA A 14 -5.59 14.53 28.28
N MET A 15 -4.87 14.91 27.23
CA MET A 15 -5.49 14.96 25.91
C MET A 15 -5.93 13.52 25.62
N PRO A 16 -7.23 13.25 25.45
CA PRO A 16 -7.57 12.04 24.75
C PRO A 16 -7.02 12.30 23.35
N ALA A 17 -6.00 11.54 22.96
CA ALA A 17 -5.82 11.21 21.57
C ALA A 17 -7.09 10.44 21.18
N VAL A 18 -8.17 11.19 20.97
CA VAL A 18 -9.31 10.76 20.18
C VAL A 18 -8.68 10.53 18.82
N GLU A 19 -8.17 9.32 18.65
CA GLU A 19 -8.59 8.43 17.58
C GLU A 19 -9.56 9.15 16.65
N GLN A 20 -9.00 10.02 15.79
CA GLN A 20 -9.57 10.25 14.49
C GLN A 20 -9.39 8.93 13.74
N ILE A 21 -10.24 7.96 14.11
CA ILE A 21 -10.66 6.90 13.24
C ILE A 21 -11.29 7.67 12.08
N ARG A 22 -10.47 7.97 11.07
CA ARG A 22 -10.99 8.14 9.72
C ARG A 22 -11.90 6.93 9.56
N GLN A 23 -13.19 7.17 9.40
CA GLN A 23 -14.14 6.13 9.08
C GLN A 23 -13.73 5.60 7.71
N PHE A 24 -12.75 4.70 7.69
CA PHE A 24 -12.40 3.95 6.51
C PHE A 24 -13.66 3.15 6.19
N HIS A 25 -14.27 3.45 5.05
CA HIS A 25 -15.46 2.75 4.56
C HIS A 25 -15.23 1.24 4.33
N PHE A 26 -13.99 0.78 4.56
CA PHE A 26 -13.56 -0.59 4.46
C PHE A 26 -12.83 -0.98 5.76
N PRO A 27 -13.08 -2.19 6.31
CA PRO A 27 -12.42 -2.63 7.53
C PRO A 27 -10.90 -2.68 7.36
N LEU A 28 -10.17 -2.16 8.36
CA LEU A 28 -8.71 -2.14 8.42
C LEU A 28 -8.09 -3.53 8.73
N THR A 29 -8.92 -4.55 8.93
CA THR A 29 -8.44 -5.92 9.13
C THR A 29 -8.09 -6.53 7.78
N SER A 30 -6.84 -6.98 7.63
CA SER A 30 -6.42 -7.78 6.48
C SER A 30 -7.41 -8.94 6.27
N PRO A 31 -7.76 -9.28 5.02
CA PRO A 31 -8.63 -10.42 4.74
C PRO A 31 -8.11 -11.66 5.48
N PRO A 32 -8.95 -12.42 6.20
CA PRO A 32 -8.51 -13.58 6.98
C PRO A 32 -8.05 -14.78 6.14
N ILE A 33 -7.98 -14.63 4.81
CA ILE A 33 -7.66 -15.67 3.86
C ILE A 33 -6.43 -15.19 3.07
N ASP A 34 -5.34 -15.94 3.15
CA ASP A 34 -4.20 -15.76 2.26
C ASP A 34 -4.66 -16.01 0.83
N ILE A 35 -4.50 -15.00 -0.03
CA ILE A 35 -4.95 -15.06 -1.41
C ILE A 35 -3.89 -15.77 -2.24
N GLU A 36 -4.24 -16.94 -2.77
CA GLU A 36 -3.44 -17.64 -3.76
C GLU A 36 -3.72 -17.05 -5.15
N TYR A 37 -2.67 -16.55 -5.79
CA TYR A 37 -2.74 -15.97 -7.13
C TYR A 37 -2.54 -17.03 -8.21
N LEU A 38 -3.54 -17.20 -9.06
CA LEU A 38 -3.51 -18.12 -10.18
C LEU A 38 -2.77 -17.50 -11.36
N ASP A 39 -2.12 -18.33 -12.19
CA ASP A 39 -1.44 -17.86 -13.40
C ASP A 39 -2.39 -17.16 -14.38
N SER A 40 -3.66 -17.55 -14.38
CA SER A 40 -4.71 -16.96 -15.21
C SER A 40 -5.23 -15.61 -14.72
N ASP A 41 -4.91 -15.23 -13.48
CA ASP A 41 -5.40 -13.98 -12.92
C ASP A 41 -4.70 -12.78 -13.57
N PRO A 42 -5.39 -11.65 -13.78
CA PRO A 42 -4.75 -10.43 -14.26
C PRO A 42 -3.84 -9.85 -13.19
N LEU A 43 -2.67 -9.32 -13.58
CA LEU A 43 -1.73 -8.68 -12.66
C LEU A 43 -2.38 -7.52 -11.88
N GLU A 44 -3.29 -6.79 -12.51
CA GLU A 44 -4.08 -5.73 -11.87
C GLU A 44 -4.82 -6.24 -10.63
N PHE A 45 -5.32 -7.48 -10.65
CA PHE A 45 -6.02 -8.06 -9.51
C PHE A 45 -5.08 -8.23 -8.31
N ALA A 46 -3.86 -8.71 -8.53
CA ALA A 46 -2.86 -8.83 -7.47
C ALA A 46 -2.43 -7.46 -6.95
N VAL A 47 -2.08 -6.53 -7.85
CA VAL A 47 -1.65 -5.18 -7.46
C VAL A 47 -2.73 -4.45 -6.68
N ARG A 48 -4.00 -4.53 -7.13
CA ARG A 48 -5.15 -3.95 -6.42
C ARG A 48 -5.28 -4.50 -5.01
N THR A 49 -5.19 -5.81 -4.89
CA THR A 49 -5.41 -6.51 -3.63
C THR A 49 -4.30 -6.17 -2.64
N GLU A 50 -3.05 -6.25 -3.08
CA GLU A 50 -1.90 -5.94 -2.22
C GLU A 50 -1.80 -4.45 -1.89
N ALA A 51 -2.12 -3.54 -2.81
CA ALA A 51 -2.14 -2.11 -2.53
C ALA A 51 -3.19 -1.76 -1.46
N ARG A 52 -4.35 -2.41 -1.48
CA ARG A 52 -5.37 -2.27 -0.42
C ARG A 52 -4.91 -2.86 0.90
N ASN A 53 -4.28 -4.04 0.88
CA ASN A 53 -3.75 -4.68 2.08
C ASN A 53 -2.68 -3.81 2.75
N TRP A 54 -1.92 -3.03 1.97
CA TRP A 54 -0.92 -2.10 2.47
C TRP A 54 -1.50 -0.75 2.93
N GLY A 55 -2.78 -0.48 2.67
CA GLY A 55 -3.42 0.78 3.06
C GLY A 55 -3.00 1.97 2.20
N PHE A 56 -2.83 1.78 0.89
CA PHE A 56 -2.59 2.90 -0.03
C PHE A 56 -3.75 3.88 0.01
N ASP A 57 -3.43 5.18 -0.04
CA ASP A 57 -4.46 6.18 -0.31
C ASP A 57 -4.97 6.08 -1.76
N ASP A 58 -6.10 6.73 -2.05
CA ASP A 58 -6.76 6.63 -3.36
C ASP A 58 -5.84 7.06 -4.52
N LEU A 59 -4.97 8.06 -4.30
CA LEU A 59 -4.06 8.56 -5.35
C LEU A 59 -2.92 7.59 -5.61
N GLN A 60 -2.29 7.07 -4.56
CA GLN A 60 -1.25 6.05 -4.64
C GLN A 60 -1.79 4.78 -5.29
N TYR A 61 -2.98 4.35 -4.85
CA TYR A 61 -3.67 3.20 -5.40
C TYR A 61 -3.96 3.36 -6.90
N MET A 62 -4.51 4.50 -7.32
CA MET A 62 -4.79 4.78 -8.73
C MET A 62 -3.51 4.82 -9.57
N ARG A 63 -2.42 5.38 -9.03
CA ARG A 63 -1.13 5.46 -9.72
C ARG A 63 -0.55 4.07 -9.99
N GLU A 64 -0.47 3.21 -8.97
CA GLU A 64 0.11 1.87 -9.15
C GLU A 64 -0.69 1.00 -10.13
N LEU A 65 -2.03 1.11 -10.10
CA LEU A 65 -2.87 0.40 -11.06
C LEU A 65 -2.69 0.91 -12.49
N ALA A 66 -2.39 2.20 -12.68
CA ALA A 66 -2.17 2.76 -14.00
C ALA A 66 -0.95 2.13 -14.69
N PHE A 67 0.13 1.84 -13.95
CA PHE A 67 1.33 1.22 -14.51
C PHE A 67 1.05 -0.16 -15.12
N VAL A 68 0.26 -0.98 -14.43
CA VAL A 68 -0.15 -2.30 -14.95
C VAL A 68 -1.08 -2.15 -16.16
N ARG A 69 -2.03 -1.21 -16.10
CA ARG A 69 -3.04 -1.00 -17.15
C ARG A 69 -2.45 -0.44 -18.45
N ILE A 70 -1.49 0.47 -18.35
CA ILE A 70 -0.79 1.04 -19.51
C ILE A 70 -0.05 -0.05 -20.29
N ASN A 71 0.45 -1.06 -19.58
CA ASN A 71 1.20 -2.17 -20.16
C ASN A 71 0.32 -3.39 -20.49
N ASN A 72 -0.92 -3.16 -20.94
CA ASN A 72 -1.89 -4.19 -21.35
C ASN A 72 -2.26 -5.24 -20.29
N ASN A 73 -1.98 -4.97 -19.01
CA ASN A 73 -2.37 -5.82 -17.87
C ASN A 73 -2.09 -7.32 -18.09
N PRO A 74 -0.80 -7.73 -18.08
CA PRO A 74 -0.43 -9.13 -18.28
C PRO A 74 -1.05 -10.03 -17.21
N SER A 75 -1.11 -11.34 -17.49
CA SER A 75 -1.49 -12.30 -16.45
C SER A 75 -0.37 -12.45 -15.40
N ILE A 76 -0.70 -13.01 -14.24
CA ILE A 76 0.29 -13.32 -13.20
C ILE A 76 1.25 -14.41 -13.70
N GLY A 77 0.78 -15.35 -14.51
CA GLY A 77 1.63 -16.34 -15.17
C GLY A 77 2.66 -15.67 -16.08
N ASP A 78 2.22 -14.73 -16.92
CA ASP A 78 3.14 -13.95 -17.77
C ASP A 78 4.16 -13.20 -16.90
N PHE A 79 3.68 -12.52 -15.85
CA PHE A 79 4.54 -11.78 -14.92
C PHE A 79 5.61 -12.66 -14.25
N ARG A 80 5.29 -13.91 -13.90
CA ARG A 80 6.25 -14.88 -13.34
C ARG A 80 7.31 -15.30 -14.36
N THR A 81 6.93 -15.42 -15.63
CA THR A 81 7.84 -15.83 -16.72
C THR A 81 8.72 -14.69 -17.24
N MET A 82 8.33 -13.43 -17.02
CA MET A 82 9.13 -12.26 -17.36
C MET A 82 10.50 -12.28 -16.67
N THR A 83 11.45 -11.59 -17.28
CA THR A 83 12.72 -11.23 -16.64
C THR A 83 12.50 -10.14 -15.59
N PRO A 84 13.40 -9.99 -14.60
CA PRO A 84 13.35 -8.89 -13.64
C PRO A 84 13.32 -7.51 -14.31
N GLU A 85 14.02 -7.35 -15.44
CA GLU A 85 14.03 -6.13 -16.22
C GLU A 85 12.66 -5.82 -16.83
N GLU A 86 12.01 -6.80 -17.45
CA GLU A 86 10.66 -6.64 -18.02
C GLU A 86 9.63 -6.32 -16.93
N ARG A 87 9.71 -7.01 -15.78
CA ARG A 87 8.86 -6.71 -14.62
C ARG A 87 9.05 -5.30 -14.11
N ARG A 88 10.29 -4.82 -14.01
CA ARG A 88 10.59 -3.44 -13.61
C ARG A 88 9.99 -2.45 -14.59
N ASP A 89 10.11 -2.72 -15.89
CA ASP A 89 9.63 -1.81 -16.93
C ASP A 89 8.10 -1.64 -16.89
N LEU A 90 7.35 -2.64 -16.38
CA LEU A 90 5.91 -2.51 -16.10
C LEU A 90 5.60 -1.42 -15.07
N PHE A 91 6.49 -1.19 -14.11
CA PHE A 91 6.35 -0.22 -13.02
C PHE A 91 7.27 1.00 -13.21
N TRP A 92 7.73 1.23 -14.45
CA TRP A 92 8.62 2.36 -14.76
C TRP A 92 7.94 3.69 -14.44
N GLY A 93 8.49 4.41 -13.46
CA GLY A 93 7.94 5.68 -12.96
C GLY A 93 7.20 5.58 -11.63
N SER A 94 7.00 4.38 -11.08
CA SER A 94 6.57 4.24 -9.69
C SER A 94 7.65 4.74 -8.74
N ASP A 95 7.27 5.55 -7.76
CA ASP A 95 8.13 5.98 -6.65
C ASP A 95 8.10 4.97 -5.48
N ARG A 96 7.34 3.87 -5.60
CA ARG A 96 7.10 2.87 -4.56
C ARG A 96 7.96 1.63 -4.73
N GLN A 97 9.26 1.79 -4.48
CA GLN A 97 10.22 0.67 -4.50
C GLN A 97 9.88 -0.42 -3.47
N ASP A 98 9.37 -0.01 -2.31
CA ASP A 98 8.90 -0.90 -1.26
C ASP A 98 7.78 -1.81 -1.79
N PHE A 99 6.80 -1.20 -2.46
CA PHE A 99 5.65 -1.89 -3.03
C PHE A 99 6.05 -2.87 -4.12
N PHE A 100 6.90 -2.42 -5.05
CA PHE A 100 7.43 -3.28 -6.11
C PHE A 100 8.18 -4.50 -5.54
N ARG A 101 8.99 -4.29 -4.50
CA ARG A 101 9.73 -5.38 -3.85
C ARG A 101 8.81 -6.41 -3.19
N HIS A 102 7.72 -5.96 -2.59
CA HIS A 102 6.74 -6.84 -1.97
C HIS A 102 5.89 -7.59 -2.98
N ILE A 103 5.41 -6.92 -4.05
CA ILE A 103 4.59 -7.60 -5.06
C ILE A 103 5.41 -8.66 -5.81
N THR A 104 6.68 -8.38 -6.09
CA THR A 104 7.60 -9.36 -6.70
C THR A 104 7.86 -10.52 -5.75
N TYR A 105 8.14 -10.26 -4.46
CA TYR A 105 8.24 -11.31 -3.47
C TYR A 105 6.97 -12.18 -3.37
N LYS A 106 5.79 -11.57 -3.37
CA LYS A 106 4.51 -12.28 -3.30
C LYS A 106 4.21 -13.13 -4.53
N LEU A 107 4.54 -12.64 -5.74
CA LEU A 107 4.17 -13.30 -6.98
C LEU A 107 5.23 -14.27 -7.51
N THR A 108 6.52 -13.99 -7.28
CA THR A 108 7.64 -14.78 -7.82
C THR A 108 8.46 -15.48 -6.74
N GLY A 109 8.22 -15.17 -5.47
CA GLY A 109 9.02 -15.65 -4.33
C GLY A 109 10.36 -14.94 -4.16
N ASN A 110 10.75 -14.06 -5.10
CA ASN A 110 12.02 -13.35 -5.08
C ASN A 110 11.78 -11.84 -5.02
N PRO A 111 12.27 -11.15 -3.98
CA PRO A 111 12.13 -9.70 -3.90
C PRO A 111 13.03 -9.03 -4.94
N GLU A 112 12.46 -8.15 -5.74
CA GLU A 112 13.19 -7.39 -6.75
C GLU A 112 13.24 -5.89 -6.39
N HIS A 113 14.16 -5.17 -7.00
CA HIS A 113 14.38 -3.76 -6.73
C HIS A 113 14.07 -2.92 -7.96
N LEU A 114 13.29 -1.85 -7.75
CA LEU A 114 12.98 -0.88 -8.78
C LEU A 114 14.14 0.13 -8.90
N TYR A 115 15.20 -0.23 -9.62
CA TYR A 115 16.30 0.70 -9.92
C TYR A 115 15.90 1.60 -11.11
N HIS A 116 15.67 2.89 -10.87
CA HIS A 116 15.53 3.85 -11.96
C HIS A 116 16.91 4.11 -12.59
N ARG A 117 17.06 3.82 -13.88
CA ARG A 117 18.28 4.20 -14.63
C ARG A 117 18.38 5.74 -14.62
N GLY A 118 19.35 6.30 -13.89
CA GLY A 118 19.62 7.76 -13.90
C GLY A 118 19.84 8.42 -12.53
N TRP A 119 19.97 7.66 -11.45
CA TRP A 119 20.54 8.13 -10.18
C TRP A 119 21.97 7.62 -10.01
#